data_AF-A0A352SCP3-F1
#
_entry.id   AF-A0A352SCP3-F1
#
_cell.length_a   1.000
_cell.length_b   1.000
_cell.length_c   1.000
_cell.angle_alpha   90.00
_cell.angle_beta   90.00
_cell.angle_gamma   90.00
#
_symmetry.space_group_name_H-M   'P 1'
#
loop_
_entity.id
_entity.type
_entity.pdbx_description
1 polymer ?
#
loop_
_entity_poly.entity_id
_entity_poly.type
_entity_poly.pdbx_seq_one_letter_code
_entity_poly.pdbx_strand_id
1 'polypeptide(L)'
;SMTNPKAVAFYGSIFALMVPAHAPAWFHVAVIAIAVAVSSAWYCGMALLASHPAVHRLLMRRKAVLDSVVGGLLIVLGGRMLAAR
;
A
#
# COMPACT_ATOMS: atom_id res chain seq x y z
N SER A 1 -2.98 7.78 -1.09
CA SER A 1 -3.01 6.90 -2.27
C SER A 1 -4.17 7.13 -3.24
N MET A 2 -5.28 7.77 -2.84
CA MET A 2 -6.44 8.00 -3.74
C MET A 2 -6.22 9.12 -4.77
N THR A 3 -5.22 9.98 -4.60
CA THR A 3 -4.86 11.07 -5.54
C THR A 3 -3.96 10.61 -6.69
N ASN A 4 -3.59 9.33 -6.74
CA ASN A 4 -2.80 8.78 -7.84
C ASN A 4 -3.75 8.20 -8.90
N PRO A 5 -4.05 8.92 -10.00
CA PRO A 5 -5.00 8.46 -11.02
C PRO A 5 -4.59 7.11 -11.63
N LYS A 6 -3.29 6.81 -11.70
CA LYS A 6 -2.79 5.50 -12.15
C LYS A 6 -3.19 4.38 -11.20
N ALA A 7 -3.11 4.62 -9.89
CA ALA A 7 -3.51 3.63 -8.89
C ALA A 7 -5.02 3.37 -8.95
N VAL A 8 -5.84 4.42 -9.08
CA VAL A 8 -7.30 4.29 -9.21
C VAL A 8 -7.66 3.45 -10.45
N ALA A 9 -7.05 3.74 -11.60
CA ALA A 9 -7.28 2.98 -12.82
C ALA A 9 -6.85 1.50 -12.67
N PHE A 10 -5.66 1.25 -12.10
CA PHE A 10 -5.15 -0.10 -11.91
C PHE A 10 -6.04 -0.93 -10.98
N TYR A 11 -6.31 -0.46 -9.76
CA TYR A 11 -7.14 -1.19 -8.79
C TYR A 11 -8.59 -1.30 -9.28
N GLY A 12 -9.13 -0.24 -9.89
CA GLY A 12 -10.45 -0.25 -10.50
C GLY A 12 -10.60 -1.33 -11.56
N SER A 13 -9.58 -1.54 -12.41
CA SER A 13 -9.60 -2.60 -13.43
C SER A 13 -9.64 -4.02 -12.84
N ILE A 14 -8.93 -4.26 -11.73
CA ILE A 14 -8.94 -5.56 -11.04
C ILE A 14 -10.34 -5.83 -10.47
N PHE A 15 -10.92 -4.86 -9.78
CA PHE A 15 -12.27 -5.01 -9.25
C PHE A 15 -13.30 -5.18 -10.37
N ALA A 16 -13.18 -4.42 -11.47
CA ALA A 16 -14.06 -4.56 -12.63
C ALA A 16 -13.99 -5.97 -13.27
N LEU A 17 -12.83 -6.62 -13.25
CA LEU A 17 -12.67 -7.98 -13.77
C LEU A 17 -13.24 -9.05 -12.81
N MET A 18 -13.18 -8.79 -11.50
CA MET A 18 -13.61 -9.76 -10.48
C MET A 18 -15.09 -9.62 -10.09
N VAL A 19 -15.70 -8.44 -10.26
CA VAL A 19 -17.12 -8.20 -9.96
C VAL A 19 -17.98 -8.73 -11.11
N PRO A 20 -18.96 -9.62 -10.85
CA PRO A 20 -19.88 -10.08 -11.89
C PRO A 20 -20.68 -8.92 -12.51
N ALA A 21 -20.91 -8.98 -13.83
CA ALA A 21 -21.63 -7.93 -14.57
C ALA A 21 -23.08 -7.69 -14.08
N HIS A 22 -23.67 -8.68 -13.38
CA HIS A 22 -25.02 -8.61 -12.79
C HIS A 22 -24.98 -8.71 -11.27
N ALA A 23 -23.95 -8.13 -10.64
CA ALA A 23 -23.80 -8.17 -9.20
C ALA A 23 -24.89 -7.32 -8.49
N PRO A 24 -25.59 -7.88 -7.49
CA PRO A 24 -26.55 -7.14 -6.68
C PRO A 24 -25.84 -6.05 -5.84
N ALA A 25 -26.58 -5.03 -5.41
CA ALA A 25 -26.01 -3.88 -4.68
C ALA A 25 -25.26 -4.28 -3.40
N TRP A 26 -25.73 -5.30 -2.68
CA TRP A 26 -25.05 -5.81 -1.47
C TRP A 26 -23.62 -6.31 -1.75
N PHE A 27 -23.36 -6.82 -2.95
CA PHE A 27 -22.05 -7.35 -3.33
C PHE A 27 -21.01 -6.22 -3.40
N HIS A 28 -21.39 -5.07 -3.98
CA HIS A 28 -20.54 -3.89 -4.04
C HIS A 28 -20.20 -3.37 -2.63
N VAL A 29 -21.19 -3.34 -1.74
CA VAL A 29 -20.98 -2.98 -0.33
C VAL A 29 -20.03 -3.95 0.35
N ALA A 30 -20.18 -5.26 0.11
CA ALA A 30 -19.28 -6.29 0.66
C ALA A 30 -17.84 -6.12 0.16
N VAL A 31 -17.63 -5.86 -1.14
CA VAL A 31 -16.30 -5.61 -1.70
C VAL A 31 -15.63 -4.40 -1.02
N ILE A 32 -16.36 -3.30 -0.87
CA ILE A 32 -15.85 -2.10 -0.19
C ILE A 32 -15.52 -2.42 1.28
N ALA A 33 -16.43 -3.10 1.99
CA ALA A 33 -16.24 -3.46 3.39
C ALA A 33 -15.00 -4.35 3.60
N ILE A 34 -14.80 -5.35 2.73
CA ILE A 34 -13.64 -6.24 2.78
C ILE A 34 -12.35 -5.45 2.50
N ALA A 35 -12.33 -4.59 1.48
CA ALA A 35 -11.16 -3.78 1.15
C ALA A 35 -10.75 -2.86 2.32
N VAL A 36 -11.73 -2.24 2.99
CA VAL A 36 -11.52 -1.44 4.20
C VAL A 36 -11.03 -2.31 5.34
N ALA A 37 -11.67 -3.45 5.60
CA ALA A 37 -11.29 -4.35 6.69
C ALA A 37 -9.86 -4.88 6.53
N VAL A 38 -9.47 -5.30 5.32
CA VAL A 38 -8.11 -5.78 5.03
C VAL A 38 -7.10 -4.66 5.22
N SER A 39 -7.40 -3.45 4.73
CA SER A 39 -6.51 -2.29 4.89
C SER A 39 -6.34 -1.94 6.38
N SER A 40 -7.45 -1.86 7.12
CA SER A 40 -7.44 -1.59 8.56
C SER A 40 -6.70 -2.66 9.33
N ALA A 41 -6.96 -3.95 9.07
CA ALA A 41 -6.27 -5.06 9.72
C ALA A 41 -4.76 -5.00 9.48
N TRP A 42 -4.34 -4.69 8.26
CA TRP A 42 -2.93 -4.52 7.94
C TRP A 42 -2.29 -3.36 8.70
N TYR A 43 -2.87 -2.16 8.62
CA TYR A 43 -2.30 -0.97 9.26
C TYR A 43 -2.37 -1.03 10.79
N CYS A 44 -3.47 -1.52 11.35
CA CYS A 44 -3.58 -1.79 12.78
C CYS A 44 -2.59 -2.85 13.22
N GLY A 45 -2.43 -3.94 12.46
CA GLY A 45 -1.43 -4.97 12.72
C GLY A 45 -0.01 -4.38 12.74
N MET A 46 0.34 -3.56 11.74
CA MET A 46 1.61 -2.83 11.71
C MET A 46 1.76 -1.88 12.90
N ALA A 47 0.71 -1.14 13.26
CA ALA A 47 0.72 -0.23 14.40
C ALA A 47 0.92 -0.96 15.72
N LEU A 48 0.26 -2.11 15.92
CA LEU A 48 0.41 -2.95 17.12
C LEU A 48 1.81 -3.54 17.21
N LEU A 49 2.34 -4.07 16.11
CA LEU A 49 3.72 -4.57 16.05
C LEU A 49 4.73 -3.46 16.39
N ALA A 50 4.54 -2.27 15.82
CA ALA A 50 5.39 -1.11 16.08
C ALA A 50 5.19 -0.51 17.49
N SER A 51 4.05 -0.73 18.14
CA SER A 51 3.77 -0.27 19.50
C SER A 51 4.56 -1.06 20.56
N HIS A 52 5.00 -2.28 20.23
CA HIS A 52 5.79 -3.07 21.16
C HIS A 52 7.18 -2.41 21.39
N PRO A 53 7.56 -2.05 22.64
CA PRO A 53 8.75 -1.23 22.91
C PRO A 53 10.06 -1.82 22.37
N ALA A 54 10.16 -3.16 22.29
CA ALA A 54 11.31 -3.85 21.73
C ALA A 54 11.40 -3.70 20.20
N VAL A 55 10.26 -3.83 19.50
CA VAL A 55 10.18 -3.69 18.03
C VAL A 55 10.41 -2.23 17.64
N HIS A 56 9.80 -1.30 18.37
CA HIS A 56 10.03 0.13 18.17
C HIS A 56 11.52 0.50 18.29
N ARG A 57 12.21 0.02 19.35
CA ARG A 57 13.64 0.26 19.52
C ARG A 57 14.49 -0.35 18.40
N LEU A 58 14.17 -1.55 17.93
CA LEU A 58 14.89 -2.19 16.84
C LEU A 58 14.69 -1.42 15.51
N LEU A 59 13.45 -1.06 15.20
CA LEU A 59 13.12 -0.23 14.03
C LEU A 59 13.85 1.10 14.07
N MET A 60 13.83 1.81 15.20
CA MET A 60 14.52 3.10 15.33
C MET A 60 16.04 2.97 15.23
N ARG A 61 16.64 1.90 15.78
CA ARG A 61 18.08 1.62 15.61
C ARG A 61 18.46 1.37 14.15
N ARG A 62 17.56 0.80 13.35
CA ARG A 62 17.78 0.51 11.92
C ARG A 62 17.21 1.58 11.00
N LYS A 63 16.56 2.61 11.54
CA LYS A 63 15.88 3.66 10.78
C LYS A 63 16.82 4.34 9.80
N ALA A 64 18.03 4.71 10.24
CA ALA A 64 19.02 5.35 9.37
C ALA A 64 19.39 4.45 8.18
N VAL A 65 19.60 3.16 8.40
CA VAL A 65 19.91 2.19 7.32
C VAL A 65 18.72 2.03 6.38
N LEU A 66 17.52 1.89 6.91
CA LEU A 66 16.29 1.75 6.11
C LEU A 66 16.06 3.01 5.26
N ASP A 67 16.19 4.19 5.84
CA ASP A 67 16.00 5.46 5.15
C ASP A 67 17.07 5.64 4.05
N SER A 68 18.34 5.29 4.32
CA SER A 68 19.41 5.34 3.32
C SER A 68 19.21 4.34 2.18
N VAL A 69 18.75 3.11 2.46
CA VAL A 69 18.48 2.10 1.42
C VAL A 69 17.31 2.53 0.55
N VAL A 70 16.20 2.98 1.15
CA VAL A 70 15.02 3.44 0.40
C VAL A 70 15.37 4.68 -0.42
N GLY A 71 16.06 5.65 0.17
CA GLY A 71 16.52 6.85 -0.52
C GLY A 71 17.45 6.52 -1.69
N GLY A 72 18.42 5.61 -1.48
CA GLY A 72 19.31 5.13 -2.53
C GLY A 72 18.57 4.46 -3.69
N LEU A 73 17.62 3.58 -3.40
CA LEU A 73 16.77 2.94 -4.42
C LEU A 73 15.95 3.97 -5.20
N LEU A 74 15.38 4.98 -4.53
CA LEU A 74 14.63 6.04 -5.19
C LEU A 74 15.50 6.91 -6.10
N ILE A 75 16.72 7.25 -5.67
CA ILE A 75 17.70 7.99 -6.50
C ILE A 75 18.05 7.18 -7.74
N VAL A 76 18.35 5.90 -7.59
CA VAL A 76 18.68 5.01 -8.73
C VAL A 76 17.49 4.90 -9.69
N LEU A 77 16.29 4.68 -9.19
CA LEU A 77 15.07 4.58 -10.01
C LEU A 77 14.77 5.90 -10.72
N GLY A 78 14.87 7.03 -10.03
CA GLY A 78 14.68 8.36 -10.60
C GLY A 78 15.73 8.69 -11.66
N GLY A 79 17.00 8.38 -11.39
CA GLY A 79 18.09 8.50 -12.35
C GLY A 79 17.84 7.65 -13.60
N ARG A 80 17.41 6.39 -13.43
CA ARG A 80 17.04 5.52 -14.55
C ARG A 80 15.86 6.07 -15.36
N MET A 81 14.87 6.68 -14.72
CA MET A 81 13.74 7.32 -15.42
C MET A 81 14.17 8.54 -16.23
N LEU A 82 15.15 9.30 -15.75
CA LEU A 82 15.70 10.45 -16.48
C LEU A 82 16.60 9.99 -17.65
N ALA A 83 17.39 8.93 -17.47
CA ALA A 83 18.25 8.37 -18.51
C ALA A 83 17.50 7.53 -19.55
N ALA A 84 16.30 7.05 -19.23
CA ALA A 84 15.41 6.33 -20.15
C ALA A 84 14.45 7.26 -20.91
N ARG A 85 14.59 8.58 -20.75
CA ARG A 85 14.06 9.58 -21.67
C ARG A 85 15.05 9.82 -22.81
#